data_AF-A0A2F0AK38-F1
#
_entry.id   AF-A0A2F0AK38-F1
#
_cell.length_a   1.000
_cell.length_b   1.000
_cell.length_c   1.000
_cell.angle_alpha   90.00
_cell.angle_beta   90.00
_cell.angle_gamma   90.00
#
_symmetry.space_group_name_H-M   'P 1'
#
loop_
_entity.id
_entity.type
_entity.pdbx_description
1 polymer ?
#
loop_
_entity_poly.entity_id
_entity_poly.type
_entity_poly.pdbx_seq_one_letter_code
_entity_poly.pdbx_strand_id
1 'polypeptide(L)'
;MASISVDNDVSNCNLKRRKLECTEAEELHSSLSKAQLQGNLDLYRHISHFLPDARCVSTVQLLCKAFMEFQKDLLLEWKLDWAYGILEGRYVSAEKLKYLRNGSIKYVCLEHLFLRNDGARALAETLKVNFSLIELRIGSNKIRDEGANAIGKALRVNTSLTEIRLYRNEIGAEGAKTIGEALKVNASLTKINLADNNIGDEGAKGIAEGLKLNTSLIMIDLRYNDIGTEGGKAIGEALKVNTSLTDIDLGHSYIGDEGGKAIGEALKVNTSLTTIYLYNNRIGVEGGK
;
A
#
# COMPACT_ATOMS: atom_id res chain seq x y z
N MET A 1 38.42 -30.20 -16.56
CA MET A 1 38.39 -29.10 -15.57
C MET A 1 38.74 -27.82 -16.30
N ALA A 2 37.72 -27.10 -16.79
CA ALA A 2 37.93 -25.88 -17.54
C ALA A 2 37.77 -24.69 -16.59
N SER A 3 38.86 -23.96 -16.40
CA SER A 3 38.90 -22.65 -15.75
C SER A 3 38.22 -21.62 -16.65
N ILE A 4 37.22 -20.90 -16.14
CA ILE A 4 36.67 -19.71 -16.78
C ILE A 4 37.25 -18.51 -16.05
N SER A 5 38.06 -17.73 -16.74
CA SER A 5 38.51 -16.41 -16.29
C SER A 5 37.31 -15.46 -16.30
N VAL A 6 37.09 -14.75 -15.21
CA VAL A 6 36.11 -13.66 -15.15
C VAL A 6 36.85 -12.39 -15.56
N ASP A 7 36.54 -11.88 -16.75
CA ASP A 7 36.98 -10.55 -17.19
C ASP A 7 36.35 -9.48 -16.29
N ASN A 8 37.21 -8.68 -15.65
CA ASN A 8 36.88 -7.64 -14.68
C ASN A 8 36.65 -6.26 -15.34
N ASP A 9 36.08 -6.22 -16.55
CA ASP A 9 35.94 -4.96 -17.29
C ASP A 9 34.51 -4.37 -17.19
N VAL A 10 34.28 -3.59 -16.13
CA VAL A 10 33.03 -2.85 -15.85
C VAL A 10 32.91 -1.58 -16.72
N SER A 11 33.89 -1.30 -17.56
CA SER A 11 33.99 -0.09 -18.37
C SER A 11 32.97 0.01 -19.52
N ASN A 12 32.20 -1.06 -19.80
CA ASN A 12 31.31 -1.12 -20.97
C ASN A 12 29.81 -1.07 -20.68
N CYS A 13 29.39 -0.74 -19.45
CA CYS A 13 27.97 -0.58 -19.13
C CYS A 13 27.44 0.77 -19.65
N ASN A 14 27.14 0.83 -20.94
CA ASN A 14 26.62 1.99 -21.67
C ASN A 14 25.13 2.27 -21.35
N LEU A 15 24.75 2.31 -20.07
CA LEU A 15 23.41 2.70 -19.62
C LEU A 15 23.29 4.22 -19.59
N LYS A 16 22.98 4.81 -20.75
CA LYS A 16 22.67 6.22 -20.90
C LYS A 16 21.48 6.61 -20.01
N ARG A 17 21.69 7.52 -19.04
CA ARG A 17 20.70 8.32 -18.28
C ARG A 17 19.22 8.00 -18.60
N ARG A 18 18.69 6.88 -18.07
CA ARG A 18 17.26 6.57 -18.08
C ARG A 18 16.83 6.05 -16.71
N LYS A 19 15.55 6.26 -16.41
CA LYS A 19 14.88 5.89 -15.16
C LYS A 19 14.95 4.37 -14.99
N LEU A 20 15.38 3.88 -13.83
CA LEU A 20 15.38 2.44 -13.54
C LEU A 20 13.95 1.93 -13.31
N GLU A 21 13.55 0.90 -14.06
CA GLU A 21 12.31 0.16 -13.83
C GLU A 21 12.52 -0.97 -12.80
N CYS A 22 11.45 -1.46 -12.16
CA CYS A 22 11.55 -2.47 -11.08
C CYS A 22 12.23 -3.77 -11.53
N THR A 23 12.04 -4.19 -12.78
CA THR A 23 12.66 -5.39 -13.38
C THR A 23 14.17 -5.24 -13.53
N GLU A 24 14.65 -4.05 -13.92
CA GLU A 24 16.08 -3.75 -14.00
C GLU A 24 16.73 -3.76 -12.61
N ALA A 25 16.01 -3.34 -11.56
CA ALA A 25 16.49 -3.41 -10.19
C ALA A 25 16.61 -4.85 -9.66
N GLU A 26 15.74 -5.76 -10.09
CA GLU A 26 15.80 -7.20 -9.75
C GLU A 26 16.94 -7.92 -10.49
N GLU A 27 17.15 -7.61 -11.78
CA GLU A 27 18.29 -8.10 -12.54
C GLU A 27 19.63 -7.56 -12.00
N LEU A 28 19.66 -6.29 -11.60
CA LEU A 28 20.80 -5.68 -10.94
C LEU A 28 21.07 -6.36 -9.60
N HIS A 29 20.05 -6.64 -8.78
CA HIS A 29 20.21 -7.38 -7.53
C HIS A 29 20.72 -8.82 -7.76
N SER A 30 20.19 -9.53 -8.75
CA SER A 30 20.66 -10.89 -9.09
C SER A 30 22.12 -10.88 -9.57
N SER A 31 22.49 -9.87 -10.36
CA SER A 31 23.86 -9.66 -10.85
C SER A 31 24.82 -9.28 -9.72
N LEU A 32 24.41 -8.40 -8.81
CA LEU A 32 25.18 -7.99 -7.63
C LEU A 32 25.30 -9.13 -6.61
N SER A 33 24.29 -9.98 -6.47
CA SER A 33 24.33 -11.18 -5.62
C SER A 33 25.29 -12.26 -6.14
N LYS A 34 25.51 -12.32 -7.47
CA LYS A 34 26.40 -13.29 -8.11
C LYS A 34 27.84 -12.81 -8.25
N ALA A 35 28.03 -11.51 -8.44
CA ALA A 35 29.36 -10.90 -8.38
C ALA A 35 29.85 -10.94 -6.93
N GLN A 36 30.94 -11.65 -6.65
CA GLN A 36 31.63 -11.53 -5.35
C GLN A 36 32.18 -10.10 -5.24
N LEU A 37 31.37 -9.17 -4.73
CA LEU A 37 31.61 -7.73 -4.70
C LEU A 37 32.61 -7.31 -3.62
N GLN A 38 33.77 -7.93 -3.59
CA GLN A 38 34.85 -7.47 -2.73
C GLN A 38 35.56 -6.28 -3.40
N GLY A 39 35.14 -5.06 -3.05
CA GLY A 39 35.96 -3.86 -3.20
C GLY A 39 35.72 -2.94 -4.41
N ASN A 40 34.64 -3.08 -5.19
CA ASN A 40 34.46 -2.24 -6.38
C ASN A 40 33.69 -0.93 -6.12
N LEU A 41 34.36 0.04 -5.48
CA LEU A 41 33.85 1.39 -5.13
C LEU A 41 33.20 2.17 -6.30
N ASP A 42 33.61 1.92 -7.54
CA ASP A 42 33.09 2.64 -8.71
C ASP A 42 31.70 2.15 -9.14
N LEU A 43 31.41 0.85 -8.98
CA LEU A 43 30.07 0.31 -9.18
C LEU A 43 29.09 0.86 -8.12
N TYR A 44 29.56 1.02 -6.88
CA TYR A 44 28.78 1.61 -5.78
C TYR A 44 28.47 3.10 -6.00
N ARG A 45 29.43 3.88 -6.52
CA ARG A 45 29.20 5.29 -6.94
C ARG A 45 28.27 5.42 -8.13
N HIS A 46 28.26 4.43 -9.02
CA HIS A 46 27.37 4.40 -10.16
C HIS A 46 25.92 4.16 -9.71
N ILE A 47 25.68 3.20 -8.82
CA ILE A 47 24.36 2.87 -8.26
C ILE A 47 23.82 4.02 -7.38
N SER A 48 24.68 4.68 -6.61
CA SER A 48 24.26 5.79 -5.73
C SER A 48 23.71 7.01 -6.47
N HIS A 49 24.09 7.19 -7.74
CA HIS A 49 23.55 8.25 -8.59
C HIS A 49 22.07 8.04 -8.93
N PHE A 50 21.56 6.80 -8.83
CA PHE A 50 20.17 6.45 -9.13
C PHE A 50 19.25 6.44 -7.89
N LEU A 51 19.80 6.49 -6.67
CA LEU A 51 19.02 6.46 -5.42
C LEU A 51 18.10 7.68 -5.21
N PRO A 52 18.51 8.92 -5.52
CA PRO A 52 17.61 10.08 -5.44
C PRO A 52 16.45 10.01 -6.43
N ASP A 53 16.61 9.25 -7.53
CA ASP A 53 15.60 9.02 -8.57
C ASP A 53 14.86 7.68 -8.39
N ALA A 54 15.18 6.90 -7.34
CA ALA A 54 14.55 5.62 -7.06
C ALA A 54 13.10 5.83 -6.59
N ARG A 55 12.15 5.57 -7.49
CA ARG A 55 10.70 5.78 -7.24
C ARG A 55 10.04 4.67 -6.43
N CYS A 56 10.74 3.57 -6.18
CA CYS A 56 10.20 2.41 -5.48
C CYS A 56 11.05 2.09 -4.25
N VAL A 57 10.43 2.10 -3.07
CA VAL A 57 11.10 1.70 -1.82
C VAL A 57 11.51 0.22 -1.88
N SER A 58 10.94 -0.62 -2.75
CA SER A 58 11.44 -1.99 -2.95
C SER A 58 12.84 -2.02 -3.59
N THR A 59 13.14 -1.13 -4.54
CA THR A 59 14.50 -0.94 -5.10
C THR A 59 15.46 -0.44 -4.03
N VAL A 60 15.01 0.50 -3.19
CA VAL A 60 15.78 0.97 -2.04
C VAL A 60 15.98 -0.14 -1.00
N GLN A 61 15.00 -1.02 -0.77
CA GLN A 61 15.08 -2.15 0.15
C GLN A 61 16.00 -3.27 -0.39
N LEU A 62 15.92 -3.61 -1.68
CA LEU A 62 16.80 -4.58 -2.36
C LEU A 62 18.24 -4.08 -2.40
N LEU A 63 18.45 -2.80 -2.69
CA LEU A 63 19.75 -2.16 -2.64
C LEU A 63 20.25 -2.09 -1.18
N CYS A 64 19.45 -1.62 -0.22
CA CYS A 64 19.84 -1.62 1.18
C CYS A 64 20.20 -3.03 1.67
N LYS A 65 19.47 -4.07 1.26
CA LYS A 65 19.79 -5.47 1.59
C LYS A 65 21.14 -5.93 1.01
N ALA A 66 21.48 -5.50 -0.22
CA ALA A 66 22.79 -5.74 -0.84
C ALA A 66 23.92 -4.90 -0.20
N PHE A 67 23.65 -3.65 0.18
CA PHE A 67 24.60 -2.74 0.84
C PHE A 67 24.92 -3.15 2.29
N MET A 68 23.99 -3.83 2.98
CA MET A 68 24.11 -4.28 4.38
C MET A 68 25.26 -5.27 4.61
N GLU A 69 25.72 -5.99 3.58
CA GLU A 69 26.87 -6.90 3.74
C GLU A 69 28.20 -6.15 3.82
N PHE A 70 28.29 -4.90 3.35
CA PHE A 70 29.59 -4.26 3.09
C PHE A 70 29.85 -2.92 3.80
N GLN A 71 28.94 -1.94 3.88
CA GLN A 71 29.23 -0.66 4.57
C GLN A 71 28.01 0.10 5.15
N LYS A 72 27.97 0.20 6.50
CA LYS A 72 26.92 0.88 7.29
C LYS A 72 26.96 2.42 7.20
N ASP A 73 28.13 3.00 6.97
CA ASP A 73 28.36 4.44 7.13
C ASP A 73 27.79 5.29 5.98
N LEU A 74 27.65 4.72 4.77
CA LEU A 74 27.07 5.43 3.61
C LEU A 74 25.55 5.65 3.71
N LEU A 75 24.81 4.78 4.43
CA LEU A 75 23.37 4.93 4.62
C LEU A 75 23.03 6.17 5.47
N LEU A 76 23.92 6.53 6.40
CA LEU A 76 23.84 7.73 7.23
C LEU A 76 24.11 9.00 6.40
N GLU A 77 25.09 8.94 5.50
CA GLU A 77 25.41 10.04 4.57
C GLU A 77 24.22 10.35 3.63
N TRP A 78 23.45 9.31 3.26
CA TRP A 78 22.29 9.43 2.36
C TRP A 78 20.95 9.68 3.07
N LYS A 79 20.95 9.87 4.41
CA LYS A 79 19.73 10.10 5.21
C LYS A 79 18.65 9.00 5.06
N LEU A 80 19.08 7.75 4.88
CA LEU A 80 18.23 6.55 4.79
C LEU A 80 18.33 5.65 6.04
N ASP A 81 18.71 6.23 7.17
CA ASP A 81 18.82 5.57 8.48
C ASP A 81 17.51 4.91 8.96
N TRP A 82 16.37 5.44 8.51
CA TRP A 82 15.06 4.83 8.74
C TRP A 82 14.92 3.46 8.07
N ALA A 83 15.47 3.27 6.86
CA ALA A 83 15.47 1.99 6.13
C ALA A 83 16.35 0.94 6.82
N TYR A 84 17.45 1.36 7.47
CA TYR A 84 18.29 0.49 8.30
C TYR A 84 17.54 -0.06 9.52
N GLY A 85 16.75 0.79 10.19
CA GLY A 85 15.91 0.37 11.32
C GLY A 85 14.87 -0.68 10.97
N ILE A 86 14.31 -0.54 9.76
CA ILE A 86 13.32 -1.43 9.17
C ILE A 86 13.89 -2.85 8.92
N LEU A 87 15.14 -2.95 8.45
CA LEU A 87 15.78 -4.22 8.08
C LEU A 87 16.22 -5.07 9.27
N GLU A 88 16.55 -4.45 10.41
CA GLU A 88 16.93 -5.17 11.64
C GLU A 88 15.70 -5.67 12.44
N GLY A 89 14.49 -5.58 11.89
CA GLY A 89 13.25 -5.95 12.59
C GLY A 89 13.01 -5.11 13.85
N ARG A 90 13.66 -3.94 13.96
CA ARG A 90 13.46 -3.01 15.07
C ARG A 90 12.31 -2.08 14.73
N TYR A 91 11.46 -1.88 15.74
CA TYR A 91 10.33 -0.96 15.71
C TYR A 91 10.64 0.36 14.96
N VAL A 92 9.78 0.73 14.00
CA VAL A 92 9.89 2.03 13.31
C VAL A 92 9.45 3.11 14.28
N SER A 93 10.43 3.71 14.98
CA SER A 93 10.16 4.77 15.92
C SER A 93 9.65 6.02 15.20
N ALA A 94 8.80 6.80 15.89
CA ALA A 94 8.29 8.08 15.37
C ALA A 94 9.41 9.04 14.96
N GLU A 95 10.57 8.94 15.59
CA GLU A 95 11.75 9.71 15.23
C GLU A 95 12.26 9.40 13.83
N LYS A 96 12.20 8.14 13.37
CA LYS A 96 12.65 7.74 12.03
C LYS A 96 11.69 8.20 10.93
N LEU A 97 10.42 8.43 11.27
CA LEU A 97 9.40 8.92 10.34
C LEU A 97 9.40 10.45 10.19
N LYS A 98 10.20 11.19 10.98
CA LYS A 98 10.30 12.66 10.89
C LYS A 98 10.69 13.16 9.50
N TYR A 99 11.43 12.36 8.73
CA TYR A 99 11.84 12.70 7.38
C TYR A 99 10.69 12.68 6.37
N LEU A 100 9.62 11.91 6.65
CA LEU A 100 8.39 11.99 5.88
C LEU A 100 7.63 13.29 6.12
N ARG A 101 8.00 14.14 7.09
CA ARG A 101 7.46 15.51 7.17
C ARG A 101 8.00 16.41 6.08
N ASN A 102 9.13 16.04 5.46
CA ASN A 102 9.73 16.80 4.38
C ASN A 102 8.92 16.60 3.08
N GLY A 103 8.49 17.71 2.48
CA GLY A 103 7.52 17.75 1.38
C GLY A 103 8.03 17.27 0.01
N SER A 104 9.16 16.58 -0.06
CA SER A 104 9.73 16.08 -1.32
C SER A 104 9.29 14.65 -1.66
N ILE A 105 8.95 13.84 -0.64
CA ILE A 105 8.61 12.43 -0.84
C ILE A 105 7.15 12.31 -1.26
N LYS A 106 6.91 11.64 -2.40
CA LYS A 106 5.58 11.43 -2.98
C LYS A 106 5.08 9.98 -2.87
N TYR A 107 5.98 9.01 -2.78
CA TYR A 107 5.64 7.59 -2.81
C TYR A 107 6.42 6.88 -1.71
N VAL A 108 5.72 6.13 -0.85
CA VAL A 108 6.32 5.37 0.26
C VAL A 108 5.75 3.96 0.25
N CYS A 109 6.64 2.96 0.27
CA CYS A 109 6.27 1.56 0.49
C CYS A 109 7.00 1.02 1.72
N LEU A 110 6.21 0.50 2.66
CA LEU A 110 6.62 0.02 3.97
C LEU A 110 5.93 -1.32 4.26
N GLU A 111 5.72 -2.16 3.24
CA GLU A 111 5.04 -3.46 3.38
C GLU A 111 5.93 -4.48 4.09
N HIS A 112 5.33 -5.38 4.88
CA HIS A 112 6.02 -6.51 5.54
C HIS A 112 7.06 -6.13 6.63
N LEU A 113 6.88 -5.00 7.31
CA LEU A 113 7.85 -4.45 8.26
C LEU A 113 7.46 -4.57 9.73
N PHE A 114 6.34 -5.24 10.02
CA PHE A 114 5.80 -5.36 11.39
C PHE A 114 5.68 -4.00 12.11
N LEU A 115 5.18 -2.98 11.41
CA LEU A 115 4.98 -1.64 11.99
C LEU A 115 4.13 -1.68 13.27
N ARG A 116 3.13 -2.57 13.30
CA ARG A 116 2.12 -2.69 14.36
C ARG A 116 1.34 -1.37 14.56
N ASN A 117 0.46 -1.37 15.54
CA ASN A 117 -0.34 -0.21 15.96
C ASN A 117 0.53 1.03 16.25
N ASP A 118 1.66 0.83 16.90
CA ASP A 118 2.56 1.89 17.33
C ASP A 118 3.26 2.59 16.14
N GLY A 119 3.77 1.83 15.16
CA GLY A 119 4.36 2.39 13.94
C GLY A 119 3.31 3.07 13.05
N ALA A 120 2.09 2.51 12.97
CA ALA A 120 0.98 3.14 12.26
C ALA A 120 0.54 4.46 12.90
N ARG A 121 0.53 4.54 14.25
CA ARG A 121 0.26 5.79 14.97
C ARG A 121 1.30 6.86 14.66
N ALA A 122 2.58 6.49 14.60
CA ALA A 122 3.63 7.42 14.22
C ALA A 122 3.53 7.89 12.76
N LEU A 123 3.16 7.00 11.84
CA LEU A 123 2.85 7.36 10.46
C LEU A 123 1.65 8.31 10.38
N ALA A 124 0.59 8.04 11.13
CA ALA A 124 -0.59 8.89 11.19
C ALA A 124 -0.26 10.33 11.64
N GLU A 125 0.56 10.50 12.68
CA GLU A 125 1.01 11.85 13.09
C GLU A 125 1.82 12.56 12.00
N THR A 126 2.53 11.80 11.16
CA THR A 126 3.26 12.38 10.04
C THR A 126 2.33 12.75 8.88
N LEU A 127 1.34 11.91 8.57
CA LEU A 127 0.33 12.17 7.55
C LEU A 127 -0.51 13.42 7.83
N LYS A 128 -0.74 13.77 9.09
CA LYS A 128 -1.47 15.00 9.46
C LYS A 128 -0.77 16.29 9.02
N VAL A 129 0.56 16.25 8.84
CA VAL A 129 1.38 17.43 8.51
C VAL A 129 2.12 17.29 7.19
N ASN A 130 2.10 16.11 6.57
CA ASN A 130 2.65 15.90 5.24
C ASN A 130 1.58 16.14 4.18
N PHE A 131 1.87 17.04 3.25
CA PHE A 131 1.00 17.39 2.11
C PHE A 131 1.66 17.11 0.75
N SER A 132 2.71 16.27 0.72
CA SER A 132 3.41 15.89 -0.50
C SER A 132 3.23 14.44 -0.89
N LEU A 133 2.91 13.59 0.09
CA LEU A 133 2.76 12.16 -0.09
C LEU A 133 1.48 11.89 -0.85
N ILE A 134 1.63 11.22 -1.97
CA ILE A 134 0.57 10.85 -2.92
C ILE A 134 0.19 9.38 -2.71
N GLU A 135 1.17 8.52 -2.47
CA GLU A 135 0.95 7.08 -2.30
C GLU A 135 1.65 6.52 -1.06
N LEU A 136 0.89 5.78 -0.24
CA LEU A 136 1.40 5.08 0.94
C LEU A 136 1.01 3.60 0.90
N ARG A 137 2.00 2.72 0.83
CA ARG A 137 1.80 1.27 0.95
C ARG A 137 2.31 0.77 2.29
N ILE A 138 1.41 0.24 3.10
CA ILE A 138 1.68 -0.26 4.45
C ILE A 138 0.99 -1.60 4.70
N GLY A 139 0.81 -2.40 3.65
CA GLY A 139 0.25 -3.75 3.76
C GLY A 139 1.13 -4.71 4.57
N SER A 140 0.53 -5.78 5.12
CA SER A 140 1.23 -6.84 5.84
C SER A 140 2.05 -6.38 7.05
N ASN A 141 1.47 -5.50 7.89
CA ASN A 141 2.18 -4.86 9.01
C ASN A 141 1.58 -5.09 10.40
N LYS A 142 0.49 -5.86 10.50
CA LYS A 142 -0.23 -6.11 11.77
C LYS A 142 -0.66 -4.83 12.48
N ILE A 143 -1.13 -3.85 11.71
CA ILE A 143 -1.54 -2.53 12.19
C ILE A 143 -2.73 -2.62 13.16
N ARG A 144 -3.65 -3.55 12.91
CA ARG A 144 -4.88 -3.80 13.69
C ARG A 144 -5.78 -2.57 13.79
N ASP A 145 -6.87 -2.69 14.54
CA ASP A 145 -7.84 -1.60 14.71
C ASP A 145 -7.22 -0.33 15.29
N GLU A 146 -6.36 -0.44 16.29
CA GLU A 146 -5.74 0.73 16.92
C GLU A 146 -4.92 1.57 15.93
N GLY A 147 -4.11 0.90 15.09
CA GLY A 147 -3.33 1.59 14.08
C GLY A 147 -4.21 2.10 12.92
N ALA A 148 -5.22 1.34 12.50
CA ALA A 148 -6.19 1.78 11.50
C ALA A 148 -6.98 3.01 11.96
N ASN A 149 -7.35 3.05 13.24
CA ASN A 149 -7.99 4.21 13.86
C ASN A 149 -7.12 5.45 13.80
N ALA A 150 -5.81 5.31 14.06
CA ALA A 150 -4.87 6.42 13.93
C ALA A 150 -4.78 6.90 12.47
N ILE A 151 -4.63 5.97 11.52
CA ILE A 151 -4.58 6.28 10.08
C ILE A 151 -5.87 6.97 9.62
N GLY A 152 -7.05 6.45 9.95
CA GLY A 152 -8.34 7.06 9.58
C GLY A 152 -8.47 8.48 10.13
N LYS A 153 -8.06 8.74 11.38
CA LYS A 153 -8.02 10.10 11.93
C LYS A 153 -7.08 11.04 11.15
N ALA A 154 -5.95 10.53 10.65
CA ALA A 154 -5.04 11.33 9.82
C ALA A 154 -5.62 11.56 8.42
N LEU A 155 -6.29 10.57 7.81
CA LEU A 155 -6.95 10.71 6.52
C LEU A 155 -8.04 11.80 6.52
N ARG A 156 -8.70 12.06 7.66
CA ARG A 156 -9.69 13.15 7.76
C ARG A 156 -9.12 14.54 7.47
N VAL A 157 -7.82 14.75 7.70
CA VAL A 157 -7.16 16.06 7.55
C VAL A 157 -6.11 16.08 6.44
N ASN A 158 -5.62 14.92 6.00
CA ASN A 158 -4.67 14.82 4.92
C ASN A 158 -5.36 15.13 3.57
N THR A 159 -4.76 16.03 2.79
CA THR A 159 -5.32 16.50 1.51
C THR A 159 -4.46 16.14 0.30
N SER A 160 -3.33 15.44 0.50
CA SER A 160 -2.40 15.10 -0.59
C SER A 160 -2.45 13.63 -0.99
N LEU A 161 -2.77 12.73 -0.06
CA LEU A 161 -2.72 11.30 -0.27
C LEU A 161 -3.88 10.88 -1.19
N THR A 162 -3.52 10.29 -2.33
CA THR A 162 -4.47 9.82 -3.34
C THR A 162 -4.62 8.30 -3.34
N GLU A 163 -3.61 7.56 -2.87
CA GLU A 163 -3.63 6.11 -2.77
C GLU A 163 -3.05 5.61 -1.44
N ILE A 164 -3.78 4.70 -0.78
CA ILE A 164 -3.30 4.01 0.41
C ILE A 164 -3.57 2.50 0.32
N ARG A 165 -2.54 1.68 0.61
CA ARG A 165 -2.65 0.21 0.67
C ARG A 165 -2.46 -0.30 2.09
N LEU A 166 -3.50 -0.92 2.61
CA LEU A 166 -3.67 -1.41 3.98
C LEU A 166 -3.96 -2.92 4.05
N TYR A 167 -3.73 -3.67 2.97
CA TYR A 167 -4.03 -5.11 2.94
C TYR A 167 -3.26 -5.91 4.00
N ARG A 168 -3.78 -7.07 4.46
CA ARG A 168 -3.09 -7.97 5.41
C ARG A 168 -2.67 -7.31 6.72
N ASN A 169 -3.52 -6.49 7.32
CA ASN A 169 -3.18 -5.74 8.53
C ASN A 169 -3.95 -6.16 9.79
N GLU A 170 -4.75 -7.22 9.71
CA GLU A 170 -5.62 -7.65 10.82
C GLU A 170 -6.59 -6.53 11.24
N ILE A 171 -7.03 -5.67 10.29
CA ILE A 171 -7.98 -4.58 10.55
C ILE A 171 -9.38 -5.19 10.72
N GLY A 172 -9.99 -4.95 11.87
CA GLY A 172 -11.33 -5.39 12.22
C GLY A 172 -12.41 -4.36 11.89
N ALA A 173 -13.61 -4.60 12.40
CA ALA A 173 -14.77 -3.75 12.18
C ALA A 173 -14.56 -2.31 12.70
N GLU A 174 -13.88 -2.14 13.84
CA GLU A 174 -13.68 -0.81 14.46
C GLU A 174 -12.72 0.06 13.63
N GLY A 175 -11.59 -0.52 13.19
CA GLY A 175 -10.66 0.16 12.30
C GLY A 175 -11.31 0.53 10.96
N ALA A 176 -12.08 -0.39 10.39
CA ALA A 176 -12.82 -0.17 9.15
C ALA A 176 -13.87 0.94 9.28
N LYS A 177 -14.60 0.99 10.40
CA LYS A 177 -15.57 2.05 10.67
C LYS A 177 -14.91 3.42 10.73
N THR A 178 -13.77 3.54 11.41
CA THR A 178 -13.01 4.80 11.45
C THR A 178 -12.50 5.22 10.07
N ILE A 179 -12.10 4.25 9.23
CA ILE A 179 -11.74 4.53 7.82
C ILE A 179 -12.98 5.01 7.05
N GLY A 180 -14.14 4.37 7.23
CA GLY A 180 -15.41 4.82 6.63
C GLY A 180 -15.79 6.25 7.04
N GLU A 181 -15.63 6.60 8.31
CA GLU A 181 -15.82 7.98 8.79
C GLU A 181 -14.84 8.97 8.15
N ALA A 182 -13.61 8.54 7.89
CA ALA A 182 -12.64 9.37 7.18
C ALA A 182 -13.02 9.60 5.72
N LEU A 183 -13.54 8.57 5.03
CA LEU A 183 -14.02 8.68 3.66
C LEU A 183 -15.17 9.69 3.51
N LYS A 184 -16.02 9.88 4.53
CA LYS A 184 -17.10 10.89 4.47
C LYS A 184 -16.62 12.31 4.18
N VAL A 185 -15.39 12.63 4.61
CA VAL A 185 -14.86 14.00 4.55
C VAL A 185 -13.58 14.12 3.72
N ASN A 186 -12.85 13.04 3.49
CA ASN A 186 -11.64 13.06 2.68
C ASN A 186 -12.00 13.20 1.20
N ALA A 187 -11.44 14.23 0.55
CA ALA A 187 -11.67 14.52 -0.86
C ALA A 187 -10.42 14.31 -1.74
N SER A 188 -9.31 13.84 -1.17
CA SER A 188 -8.05 13.61 -1.92
C SER A 188 -7.86 12.15 -2.31
N LEU A 189 -8.37 11.22 -1.50
CA LEU A 189 -8.16 9.79 -1.67
C LEU A 189 -9.02 9.27 -2.83
N THR A 190 -8.35 8.67 -3.79
CA THR A 190 -8.95 8.10 -5.00
C THR A 190 -8.90 6.58 -5.00
N LYS A 191 -7.95 5.97 -4.28
CA LYS A 191 -7.77 4.52 -4.21
C LYS A 191 -7.47 4.07 -2.80
N ILE A 192 -8.17 3.04 -2.36
CA ILE A 192 -7.89 2.38 -1.08
C ILE A 192 -7.93 0.87 -1.24
N ASN A 193 -6.87 0.20 -0.77
CA ASN A 193 -6.82 -1.26 -0.71
C ASN A 193 -6.91 -1.73 0.74
N LEU A 194 -7.99 -2.44 1.07
CA LEU A 194 -8.28 -3.04 2.37
C LEU A 194 -8.38 -4.56 2.31
N ALA A 195 -7.92 -5.20 1.23
CA ALA A 195 -8.03 -6.64 1.04
C ALA A 195 -7.37 -7.45 2.17
N ASP A 196 -7.87 -8.65 2.42
CA ASP A 196 -7.26 -9.61 3.34
C ASP A 196 -7.11 -9.01 4.75
N ASN A 197 -8.23 -8.55 5.30
CA ASN A 197 -8.38 -8.04 6.66
C ASN A 197 -9.59 -8.74 7.31
N ASN A 198 -9.99 -8.31 8.52
CA ASN A 198 -11.05 -8.94 9.31
C ASN A 198 -12.27 -7.99 9.43
N ILE A 199 -12.63 -7.29 8.35
CA ILE A 199 -13.58 -6.16 8.39
C ILE A 199 -14.99 -6.59 8.84
N GLY A 200 -15.49 -7.73 8.35
CA GLY A 200 -16.82 -8.25 8.69
C GLY A 200 -17.99 -7.38 8.24
N ASP A 201 -19.22 -7.82 8.53
CA ASP A 201 -20.46 -7.08 8.19
C ASP A 201 -20.46 -5.65 8.80
N GLU A 202 -20.08 -5.51 10.07
CA GLU A 202 -20.12 -4.21 10.78
C GLU A 202 -19.10 -3.21 10.25
N GLY A 203 -17.87 -3.66 9.93
CA GLY A 203 -16.89 -2.81 9.29
C GLY A 203 -17.31 -2.40 7.88
N ALA A 204 -17.91 -3.31 7.13
CA ALA A 204 -18.45 -3.03 5.80
C ALA A 204 -19.60 -2.02 5.83
N LYS A 205 -20.49 -2.08 6.83
CA LYS A 205 -21.50 -1.03 7.08
C LYS A 205 -20.86 0.34 7.32
N GLY A 206 -19.80 0.38 8.12
CA GLY A 206 -19.04 1.63 8.35
C GLY A 206 -18.43 2.20 7.07
N ILE A 207 -17.83 1.35 6.25
CA ILE A 207 -17.29 1.75 4.94
C ILE A 207 -18.41 2.21 3.99
N ALA A 208 -19.53 1.49 3.94
CA ALA A 208 -20.69 1.85 3.13
C ALA A 208 -21.24 3.24 3.48
N GLU A 209 -21.32 3.58 4.76
CA GLU A 209 -21.70 4.93 5.21
C GLU A 209 -20.70 6.02 4.75
N GLY A 210 -19.41 5.67 4.64
CA GLY A 210 -18.40 6.53 4.03
C GLY A 210 -18.63 6.73 2.53
N LEU A 211 -18.85 5.63 1.81
CA LEU A 211 -19.06 5.63 0.36
C LEU A 211 -20.30 6.41 -0.06
N LYS A 212 -21.38 6.41 0.74
CA LYS A 212 -22.59 7.21 0.44
C LYS A 212 -22.31 8.70 0.25
N LEU A 213 -21.32 9.23 0.95
CA LEU A 213 -21.00 10.67 0.96
C LEU A 213 -19.71 11.01 0.20
N ASN A 214 -18.81 10.04 0.05
CA ASN A 214 -17.55 10.27 -0.63
C ASN A 214 -17.76 10.49 -2.14
N THR A 215 -17.09 11.50 -2.69
CA THR A 215 -17.15 11.87 -4.10
C THR A 215 -15.78 11.83 -4.81
N SER A 216 -14.72 11.43 -4.10
CA SER A 216 -13.34 11.40 -4.62
C SER A 216 -12.82 9.99 -4.90
N LEU A 217 -13.35 8.98 -4.19
CA LEU A 217 -12.88 7.61 -4.24
C LEU A 217 -13.39 6.96 -5.53
N ILE A 218 -12.44 6.45 -6.30
CA ILE A 218 -12.61 5.84 -7.62
C ILE A 218 -12.53 4.32 -7.50
N MET A 219 -11.59 3.82 -6.68
CA MET A 219 -11.36 2.38 -6.51
C MET A 219 -11.27 1.97 -5.04
N ILE A 220 -11.95 0.88 -4.70
CA ILE A 220 -11.84 0.23 -3.40
C ILE A 220 -11.71 -1.29 -3.53
N ASP A 221 -10.68 -1.87 -2.90
CA ASP A 221 -10.48 -3.32 -2.81
C ASP A 221 -10.82 -3.81 -1.40
N LEU A 222 -11.85 -4.65 -1.30
CA LEU A 222 -12.42 -5.21 -0.08
C LEU A 222 -12.42 -6.73 -0.09
N ARG A 223 -11.60 -7.37 -0.93
CA ARG A 223 -11.54 -8.84 -0.98
C ARG A 223 -11.12 -9.47 0.33
N TYR A 224 -11.50 -10.72 0.56
CA TYR A 224 -11.05 -11.51 1.72
C TYR A 224 -11.27 -10.76 3.04
N ASN A 225 -12.50 -10.33 3.31
CA ASN A 225 -12.84 -9.51 4.48
C ASN A 225 -14.02 -10.03 5.28
N ASP A 226 -14.49 -11.24 4.99
CA ASP A 226 -15.62 -11.89 5.67
C ASP A 226 -16.86 -10.98 5.77
N ILE A 227 -17.11 -10.18 4.72
CA ILE A 227 -18.14 -9.12 4.73
C ILE A 227 -19.53 -9.68 4.99
N GLY A 228 -19.86 -10.86 4.49
CA GLY A 228 -21.16 -11.48 4.72
C GLY A 228 -22.33 -10.81 3.99
N THR A 229 -23.52 -11.34 4.22
CA THR A 229 -24.76 -10.91 3.58
C THR A 229 -25.17 -9.49 3.97
N GLU A 230 -25.04 -9.12 5.24
CA GLU A 230 -25.53 -7.83 5.74
C GLU A 230 -24.57 -6.69 5.34
N GLY A 231 -23.27 -6.95 5.35
CA GLY A 231 -22.27 -6.07 4.78
C GLY A 231 -22.45 -5.90 3.27
N GLY A 232 -22.75 -6.98 2.55
CA GLY A 232 -23.08 -6.94 1.12
C GLY A 232 -24.29 -6.06 0.81
N LYS A 233 -25.38 -6.19 1.58
CA LYS A 233 -26.56 -5.32 1.48
C LYS A 233 -26.21 -3.86 1.73
N ALA A 234 -25.43 -3.57 2.78
CA ALA A 234 -25.02 -2.21 3.10
C ALA A 234 -24.20 -1.56 1.97
N ILE A 235 -23.28 -2.33 1.38
CA ILE A 235 -22.50 -1.88 0.20
C ILE A 235 -23.43 -1.64 -0.98
N GLY A 236 -24.40 -2.53 -1.25
CA GLY A 236 -25.42 -2.31 -2.28
C GLY A 236 -26.18 -0.99 -2.09
N GLU A 237 -26.64 -0.69 -0.87
CA GLU A 237 -27.30 0.59 -0.57
C GLU A 237 -26.39 1.81 -0.76
N ALA A 238 -25.08 1.69 -0.48
CA ALA A 238 -24.13 2.75 -0.75
C ALA A 238 -23.91 2.97 -2.26
N LEU A 239 -23.82 1.88 -3.03
CA LEU A 239 -23.65 1.93 -4.47
C LEU A 239 -24.87 2.56 -5.19
N LYS A 240 -26.09 2.46 -4.65
CA LYS A 240 -27.26 3.14 -5.23
C LYS A 240 -27.09 4.65 -5.35
N VAL A 241 -26.36 5.27 -4.42
CA VAL A 241 -26.24 6.73 -4.30
C VAL A 241 -24.84 7.26 -4.59
N ASN A 242 -23.80 6.41 -4.48
CA ASN A 242 -22.44 6.83 -4.81
C ASN A 242 -22.31 7.06 -6.34
N THR A 243 -21.66 8.16 -6.70
CA THR A 243 -21.50 8.61 -8.09
C THR A 243 -20.05 8.77 -8.52
N SER A 244 -19.08 8.43 -7.66
CA SER A 244 -17.64 8.60 -7.93
C SER A 244 -16.91 7.27 -8.15
N LEU A 245 -17.37 6.21 -7.49
CA LEU A 245 -16.70 4.92 -7.50
C LEU A 245 -16.92 4.24 -8.86
N THR A 246 -15.82 3.87 -9.51
CA THR A 246 -15.81 3.16 -10.80
C THR A 246 -15.46 1.69 -10.64
N ASP A 247 -14.66 1.35 -9.62
CA ASP A 247 -14.12 0.01 -9.40
C ASP A 247 -14.29 -0.44 -7.95
N ILE A 248 -14.95 -1.58 -7.76
CA ILE A 248 -15.07 -2.22 -6.45
C ILE A 248 -14.77 -3.72 -6.56
N ASP A 249 -13.88 -4.19 -5.68
CA ASP A 249 -13.58 -5.62 -5.56
C ASP A 249 -14.09 -6.18 -4.24
N LEU A 250 -15.02 -7.13 -4.33
CA LEU A 250 -15.63 -7.82 -3.20
C LEU A 250 -15.39 -9.32 -3.27
N GLY A 251 -14.44 -9.79 -4.08
CA GLY A 251 -14.15 -11.21 -4.22
C GLY A 251 -13.81 -11.88 -2.89
N HIS A 252 -14.23 -13.14 -2.70
CA HIS A 252 -13.98 -13.91 -1.47
C HIS A 252 -14.49 -13.24 -0.17
N SER A 253 -15.68 -12.64 -0.19
CA SER A 253 -16.23 -11.93 0.97
C SER A 253 -17.57 -12.51 1.47
N TYR A 254 -17.93 -13.71 1.03
CA TYR A 254 -19.10 -14.49 1.52
C TYR A 254 -20.45 -13.74 1.48
N ILE A 255 -20.65 -12.89 0.46
CA ILE A 255 -21.84 -12.03 0.33
C ILE A 255 -23.17 -12.80 0.27
N GLY A 256 -23.19 -14.01 -0.30
CA GLY A 256 -24.39 -14.82 -0.42
C GLY A 256 -25.44 -14.24 -1.38
N ASP A 257 -26.53 -14.98 -1.59
CA ASP A 257 -27.57 -14.62 -2.57
C ASP A 257 -28.25 -13.29 -2.28
N GLU A 258 -28.63 -13.04 -1.02
CA GLU A 258 -29.36 -11.83 -0.65
C GLU A 258 -28.50 -10.57 -0.73
N GLY A 259 -27.20 -10.68 -0.41
CA GLY A 259 -26.26 -9.60 -0.63
C GLY A 259 -25.99 -9.38 -2.12
N GLY A 260 -25.91 -10.46 -2.90
CA GLY A 260 -25.78 -10.44 -4.35
C GLY A 260 -26.95 -9.71 -5.03
N LYS A 261 -28.19 -10.04 -4.66
CA LYS A 261 -29.41 -9.34 -5.14
C LYS A 261 -29.38 -7.85 -4.80
N ALA A 262 -29.01 -7.49 -3.57
CA ALA A 262 -28.94 -6.09 -3.17
C ALA A 262 -27.93 -5.29 -4.00
N ILE A 263 -26.77 -5.89 -4.30
CA ILE A 263 -25.78 -5.32 -5.21
C ILE A 263 -26.36 -5.24 -6.64
N GLY A 264 -27.01 -6.29 -7.13
CA GLY A 264 -27.67 -6.30 -8.44
C GLY A 264 -28.71 -5.19 -8.61
N GLU A 265 -29.55 -4.96 -7.60
CA GLU A 265 -30.51 -3.84 -7.59
C GLU A 265 -29.81 -2.47 -7.59
N ALA A 266 -28.66 -2.35 -6.92
CA ALA A 266 -27.87 -1.12 -6.94
C ALA A 266 -27.30 -0.84 -8.34
N LEU A 267 -26.83 -1.86 -9.05
CA LEU A 267 -26.25 -1.72 -10.39
C LEU A 267 -27.28 -1.30 -11.46
N LYS A 268 -28.58 -1.53 -11.23
CA LYS A 268 -29.64 -1.04 -12.14
C LYS A 268 -29.75 0.48 -12.17
N VAL A 269 -29.35 1.16 -11.08
CA VAL A 269 -29.47 2.62 -10.93
C VAL A 269 -28.13 3.33 -10.84
N ASN A 270 -27.06 2.63 -10.46
CA ASN A 270 -25.72 3.20 -10.41
C ASN A 270 -25.23 3.51 -11.84
N THR A 271 -24.64 4.70 -12.02
CA THR A 271 -24.15 5.19 -13.32
C THR A 271 -22.64 5.41 -13.38
N SER A 272 -21.95 5.29 -12.25
CA SER A 272 -20.50 5.54 -12.14
C SER A 272 -19.67 4.27 -12.21
N LEU A 273 -20.19 3.16 -11.70
CA LEU A 273 -19.47 1.90 -11.54
C LEU A 273 -19.30 1.22 -12.90
N THR A 274 -18.05 1.02 -13.30
CA THR A 274 -17.68 0.35 -14.55
C THR A 274 -17.27 -1.10 -14.31
N THR A 275 -16.72 -1.38 -13.12
CA THR A 275 -16.15 -2.68 -12.79
C THR A 275 -16.58 -3.11 -11.39
N ILE A 276 -17.13 -4.33 -11.30
CA ILE A 276 -17.42 -4.98 -10.03
C ILE A 276 -16.94 -6.43 -10.05
N TYR A 277 -16.19 -6.82 -9.03
CA TYR A 277 -15.71 -8.19 -8.86
C TYR A 277 -16.46 -8.88 -7.72
N LEU A 278 -17.21 -9.93 -8.05
CA LEU A 278 -18.02 -10.72 -7.11
C LEU A 278 -17.61 -12.20 -7.07
N TYR A 279 -16.43 -12.55 -7.58
CA TYR A 279 -15.98 -13.95 -7.64
C TYR A 279 -15.87 -14.57 -6.25
N ASN A 280 -16.19 -15.86 -6.13
CA ASN A 280 -16.09 -16.63 -4.88
C ASN A 280 -16.87 -16.04 -3.68
N ASN A 281 -18.09 -15.53 -3.91
CA ASN A 281 -18.94 -14.93 -2.88
C ASN A 281 -20.13 -15.78 -2.40
N ARG A 282 -20.20 -17.06 -2.78
CA ARG A 282 -21.36 -17.93 -2.50
C ARG A 282 -22.69 -17.37 -3.05
N ILE A 283 -22.62 -16.67 -4.19
CA ILE A 283 -23.79 -16.25 -4.94
C ILE A 283 -24.18 -17.41 -5.86
N GLY A 284 -25.30 -18.06 -5.56
CA GLY A 284 -25.93 -19.09 -6.35
C GLY A 284 -26.85 -18.51 -7.44
N VAL A 285 -27.64 -19.40 -8.05
CA VAL A 285 -28.49 -19.06 -9.20
C VAL A 285 -29.53 -18.00 -8.82
N GLU A 286 -30.09 -18.04 -7.62
CA GLU A 286 -31.09 -17.04 -7.18
C GLU A 286 -30.47 -15.67 -6.89
N GLY A 287 -29.22 -15.62 -6.44
CA GLY A 287 -28.51 -14.36 -6.21
C GLY A 287 -27.96 -13.70 -7.47
N GLY A 288 -27.80 -14.46 -8.56
CA GLY A 288 -27.31 -13.98 -9.85
C GLY A 288 -28.39 -13.57 -10.86
N LYS A 289 -29.68 -13.72 -10.51
CA LYS A 289 -30.82 -13.21 -11.30
C LYS A 289 -31.04 -11.72 -11.05
#